data_AF-A0A5K1DR82-F1
#
_entry.id   AF-A0A5K1DR82-F1
#
_cell.length_a   1.000
_cell.length_b   1.000
_cell.length_c   1.000
_cell.angle_alpha   90.00
_cell.angle_beta   90.00
_cell.angle_gamma   90.00
#
_symmetry.space_group_name_H-M   'P 1'
#
loop_
_entity.id
_entity.type
_entity.pdbx_description
1 polymer ?
#
loop_
_entity_poly.entity_id
_entity_poly.type
_entity_poly.pdbx_seq_one_letter_code
_entity_poly.pdbx_strand_id
1 'polypeptide(L)'
;ATSFLFTEYKYLGYFMSIFGVIIFLFLGSVKGFSTQSEACTYNPSKLCKPALANAVFSTIAFCLGALTSVLSGFLCMKIATFANARTTLEARKGVGKAFIIAFRSGAVMGFLLAANGLLVLYISINLFRLYYGDDWEGLYESITGYGLGGSSMALFGRVGGGIYTKAADVGADLVGKVERNIPEDDPRNPA
;
A
#
# COMPACT_ATOMS: atom_id res chain seq x y z
N ALA A 1 1.87 -2.76 -17.80
CA ALA A 1 1.63 -2.19 -16.45
C ALA A 1 0.31 -2.66 -15.82
N THR A 2 -0.86 -2.30 -16.37
CA THR A 2 -2.16 -2.63 -15.74
C THR A 2 -2.43 -4.14 -15.61
N SER A 3 -2.10 -4.95 -16.63
CA SER A 3 -2.29 -6.42 -16.58
C SER A 3 -1.47 -7.09 -15.47
N PHE A 4 -0.21 -6.66 -15.31
CA PHE A 4 0.68 -7.17 -14.26
C PHE A 4 0.14 -6.82 -12.87
N LEU A 5 -0.21 -5.53 -12.63
CA LEU A 5 -0.74 -5.12 -11.34
C LEU A 5 -2.05 -5.82 -10.98
N PHE A 6 -2.95 -6.07 -11.93
CA PHE A 6 -4.16 -6.86 -11.63
C PHE A 6 -3.83 -8.29 -11.19
N THR A 7 -2.83 -8.91 -11.83
CA THR A 7 -2.39 -10.26 -11.49
C THR A 7 -1.74 -10.27 -10.11
N GLU A 8 -0.82 -9.34 -9.85
CA GLU A 8 -0.16 -9.18 -8.56
C GLU A 8 -1.19 -8.93 -7.44
N TYR A 9 -2.09 -7.97 -7.62
CA TYR A 9 -3.11 -7.62 -6.63
C TYR A 9 -4.11 -8.73 -6.36
N LYS A 10 -4.36 -9.63 -7.33
CA LYS A 10 -5.15 -10.84 -7.08
C LYS A 10 -4.50 -11.73 -6.02
N TYR A 11 -3.19 -11.98 -6.13
CA TYR A 11 -2.45 -12.76 -5.14
C TYR A 11 -2.33 -12.03 -3.80
N LEU A 12 -2.11 -10.71 -3.82
CA LEU A 12 -2.11 -9.90 -2.61
C LEU A 12 -3.46 -9.93 -1.89
N GLY A 13 -4.56 -9.97 -2.64
CA GLY A 13 -5.91 -10.11 -2.09
C GLY A 13 -6.09 -11.41 -1.31
N TYR A 14 -5.62 -12.55 -1.85
CA TYR A 14 -5.65 -13.82 -1.13
C TYR A 14 -4.78 -13.79 0.13
N PHE A 15 -3.56 -13.25 0.01
CA PHE A 15 -2.67 -13.08 1.17
C PHE A 15 -3.31 -12.19 2.24
N MET A 16 -3.91 -11.07 1.86
CA MET A 16 -4.62 -10.15 2.76
C MET A 16 -5.74 -10.86 3.52
N SER A 17 -6.57 -11.64 2.84
CA SER A 17 -7.66 -12.38 3.49
C SER A 17 -7.13 -13.41 4.49
N ILE A 18 -6.12 -14.20 4.11
CA ILE A 18 -5.53 -15.21 4.99
C ILE A 18 -4.87 -14.56 6.21
N PHE A 19 -4.06 -13.53 5.98
CA PHE A 19 -3.34 -12.84 7.04
C PHE A 19 -4.29 -12.08 7.99
N GLY A 20 -5.38 -11.51 7.46
CA GLY A 20 -6.45 -10.91 8.26
C GLY A 20 -7.12 -11.92 9.19
N VAL A 21 -7.40 -13.14 8.71
CA VAL A 21 -7.93 -14.23 9.55
C VAL A 21 -6.92 -14.63 10.64
N ILE A 22 -5.63 -14.69 10.30
CA ILE A 22 -4.57 -15.00 11.28
C ILE A 22 -4.52 -13.92 12.38
N ILE A 23 -4.57 -12.63 12.02
CA ILE A 23 -4.60 -11.52 12.98
C ILE A 23 -5.81 -11.69 13.92
N PHE A 24 -7.00 -11.90 13.36
CA PHE A 24 -8.21 -12.06 14.16
C PHE A 24 -8.12 -13.26 15.12
N LEU A 25 -7.66 -14.42 14.64
CA LEU A 25 -7.56 -15.63 15.45
C LEU A 25 -6.51 -15.49 16.56
N PHE A 26 -5.34 -14.93 16.26
CA PHE A 26 -4.28 -14.79 17.25
C PHE A 26 -4.62 -13.76 18.31
N LEU A 27 -5.12 -12.58 17.93
CA LEU A 27 -5.55 -11.57 18.89
C LEU A 27 -6.79 -12.02 19.68
N GLY A 28 -7.74 -12.70 19.03
CA GLY A 28 -8.92 -13.25 19.69
C GLY A 28 -8.60 -14.39 20.67
N SER A 29 -7.59 -15.21 20.37
CA SER A 29 -7.19 -16.35 21.21
C SER A 29 -6.50 -15.92 22.51
N VAL A 30 -5.95 -14.71 22.61
CA VAL A 30 -5.24 -14.24 23.83
C VAL A 30 -6.10 -14.35 25.08
N LYS A 31 -7.42 -14.12 24.94
CA LYS A 31 -8.41 -14.19 26.03
C LYS A 31 -9.53 -15.21 25.74
N GLY A 32 -9.25 -16.21 24.91
CA GLY A 32 -10.20 -17.27 24.60
C GLY A 32 -11.51 -16.76 23.99
N PHE A 33 -11.47 -15.71 23.16
CA PHE A 33 -12.64 -15.07 22.56
C PHE A 33 -13.66 -14.53 23.58
N SER A 34 -13.22 -14.19 24.80
CA SER A 34 -14.08 -13.60 25.81
C SER A 34 -14.66 -12.25 25.36
N THR A 35 -15.97 -12.09 25.57
CA THR A 35 -16.72 -10.86 25.28
C THR A 35 -16.83 -9.92 26.50
N GLN A 36 -16.21 -10.28 27.62
CA GLN A 36 -16.30 -9.49 28.85
C GLN A 36 -15.33 -8.31 28.83
N SER A 37 -15.79 -7.15 29.29
CA SER A 37 -14.95 -5.96 29.49
C SER A 37 -13.98 -6.20 30.65
N GLU A 38 -12.71 -5.87 30.46
CA GLU A 38 -11.65 -6.11 31.45
C GLU A 38 -11.09 -4.79 32.00
N ALA A 39 -10.35 -4.87 33.11
CA ALA A 39 -9.61 -3.73 33.62
C ALA A 39 -8.52 -3.29 32.62
N CYS A 40 -8.38 -1.98 32.41
CA CYS A 40 -7.42 -1.43 31.47
C CYS A 40 -5.97 -1.72 31.89
N THR A 41 -5.12 -2.05 30.92
CA THR A 41 -3.67 -2.29 31.10
C THR A 41 -2.94 -1.10 31.71
N TYR A 42 -3.30 0.12 31.33
CA TYR A 42 -2.70 1.36 31.86
C TYR A 42 -3.27 1.82 33.20
N ASN A 43 -4.51 1.44 33.52
CA ASN A 43 -5.15 1.85 34.76
C ASN A 43 -6.18 0.81 35.24
N PRO A 44 -5.86 0.04 36.29
CA PRO A 44 -6.72 -1.05 36.77
C PRO A 44 -8.07 -0.57 37.34
N SER A 45 -8.26 0.74 37.54
CA SER A 45 -9.52 1.33 38.02
C SER A 45 -10.55 1.60 36.91
N LYS A 46 -10.15 1.49 35.63
CA LYS A 46 -11.04 1.69 34.47
C LYS A 46 -11.33 0.37 33.77
N LEU A 47 -12.55 0.24 33.25
CA LEU A 47 -12.96 -0.87 32.40
C LEU A 47 -12.75 -0.50 30.93
N CYS A 48 -11.96 -1.31 30.23
CA CYS A 48 -11.66 -1.20 28.81
C CYS A 48 -12.53 -2.13 27.97
N LYS A 49 -12.56 -1.89 26.65
CA LYS A 49 -13.30 -2.74 25.72
C LYS A 49 -12.70 -4.16 25.67
N PRO A 50 -13.48 -5.18 25.33
CA PRO A 50 -12.99 -6.56 25.29
C PRO A 50 -11.88 -6.70 24.25
N ALA A 51 -10.88 -7.56 24.54
CA ALA A 51 -9.78 -7.85 23.63
C ALA A 51 -10.26 -8.38 22.25
N LEU A 52 -11.42 -9.04 22.23
CA LEU A 52 -12.07 -9.47 20.99
C LEU A 52 -12.45 -8.28 20.09
N ALA A 53 -12.88 -7.15 20.65
CA ALA A 53 -13.15 -5.95 19.88
C ALA A 53 -11.85 -5.41 19.25
N ASN A 54 -10.76 -5.34 20.02
CA ASN A 54 -9.45 -4.94 19.49
C ASN A 54 -8.98 -5.86 18.36
N ALA A 55 -9.23 -7.17 18.46
CA ALA A 55 -8.95 -8.12 17.39
C ALA A 55 -9.74 -7.81 16.10
N VAL A 56 -11.03 -7.51 16.22
CA VAL A 56 -11.89 -7.15 15.08
C VAL A 56 -11.44 -5.82 14.47
N PHE A 57 -11.27 -4.77 15.28
CA PHE A 57 -10.89 -3.44 14.80
C PHE A 57 -9.47 -3.42 14.21
N SER A 58 -8.53 -4.18 14.77
CA SER A 58 -7.18 -4.36 14.20
C SER A 58 -7.23 -5.04 12.84
N THR A 59 -8.10 -6.04 12.68
CA THR A 59 -8.29 -6.74 11.39
C THR A 59 -8.92 -5.81 10.35
N ILE A 60 -9.90 -5.00 10.75
CA ILE A 60 -10.50 -3.97 9.88
C ILE A 60 -9.46 -2.91 9.48
N ALA A 61 -8.67 -2.42 10.45
CA ALA A 61 -7.61 -1.45 10.19
C ALA A 61 -6.55 -2.02 9.25
N PHE A 62 -6.16 -3.29 9.42
CA PHE A 62 -5.27 -4.01 8.51
C PHE A 62 -5.82 -4.04 7.08
N CYS A 63 -7.08 -4.42 6.90
CA CYS A 63 -7.71 -4.43 5.57
C CYS A 63 -7.78 -3.01 4.97
N LEU A 64 -8.11 -1.98 5.76
CA LEU A 64 -8.12 -0.59 5.31
C LEU A 64 -6.74 -0.11 4.87
N GLY A 65 -5.69 -0.41 5.63
CA GLY A 65 -4.31 -0.08 5.28
C GLY A 65 -3.85 -0.79 4.01
N ALA A 66 -4.16 -2.07 3.89
CA ALA A 66 -3.86 -2.87 2.71
C ALA A 66 -4.54 -2.31 1.45
N LEU A 67 -5.84 -2.03 1.52
CA LEU A 67 -6.60 -1.44 0.41
C LEU A 67 -6.06 -0.07 0.01
N THR A 68 -5.73 0.76 0.99
CA THR A 68 -5.17 2.10 0.75
C THR A 68 -3.81 2.01 0.06
N SER A 69 -2.98 1.04 0.44
CA SER A 69 -1.66 0.79 -0.17
C SER A 69 -1.79 0.31 -1.62
N VAL A 70 -2.70 -0.63 -1.89
CA VAL A 70 -2.99 -1.13 -3.25
C VAL A 70 -3.55 -0.01 -4.15
N LEU A 71 -4.51 0.77 -3.65
CA LEU A 71 -5.06 1.93 -4.37
C LEU A 71 -3.99 2.97 -4.67
N SER A 72 -3.11 3.25 -3.70
CA SER A 72 -2.00 4.17 -3.88
C SER A 72 -1.06 3.70 -5.00
N GLY A 73 -0.65 2.44 -4.98
CA GLY A 73 0.19 1.85 -6.05
C GLY A 73 -0.47 1.93 -7.43
N PHE A 74 -1.77 1.66 -7.52
CA PHE A 74 -2.52 1.76 -8.77
C PHE A 74 -2.58 3.19 -9.32
N LEU A 75 -2.90 4.16 -8.45
CA LEU A 75 -2.99 5.58 -8.84
C LEU A 75 -1.62 6.12 -9.28
N CYS A 76 -0.54 5.75 -8.59
CA CYS A 76 0.84 6.05 -9.00
C CYS A 76 1.16 5.53 -10.40
N MET A 77 0.82 4.26 -10.67
CA MET A 77 1.05 3.67 -11.99
C MET A 77 0.24 4.39 -13.07
N LYS A 78 -1.01 4.77 -12.79
CA LYS A 78 -1.86 5.49 -13.75
C LYS A 78 -1.29 6.85 -14.13
N ILE A 79 -0.85 7.65 -13.16
CA ILE A 79 -0.26 8.96 -13.48
C ILE A 79 1.09 8.82 -14.21
N ALA A 80 1.92 7.84 -13.82
CA ALA A 80 3.20 7.58 -14.48
C ALA A 80 3.04 7.14 -15.94
N THR A 81 2.14 6.18 -16.20
CA THR A 81 1.85 5.67 -17.55
C THR A 81 1.10 6.66 -18.45
N PHE A 82 0.51 7.70 -17.86
CA PHE A 82 -0.12 8.79 -18.58
C PHE A 82 0.86 9.92 -18.92
N ALA A 83 1.82 10.18 -18.03
CA ALA A 83 2.78 11.27 -18.15
C ALA A 83 3.99 10.93 -19.04
N ASN A 84 4.40 9.67 -19.11
CA ASN A 84 5.60 9.23 -19.83
C ASN A 84 5.66 9.75 -21.30
N ALA A 85 4.64 9.48 -22.12
CA ALA A 85 4.61 9.93 -23.51
C ALA A 85 4.50 11.45 -23.64
N ARG A 86 3.83 12.12 -22.69
CA ARG A 86 3.72 13.59 -22.65
C ARG A 86 5.07 14.24 -22.40
N THR A 87 5.85 13.66 -21.49
CA THR A 87 7.23 14.09 -21.22
C THR A 87 8.09 13.95 -22.48
N THR A 88 7.99 12.84 -23.21
CA THR A 88 8.71 12.65 -24.49
C THR A 88 8.31 13.69 -25.55
N LEU A 89 7.00 13.98 -25.69
CA LEU A 89 6.52 14.97 -26.67
C LEU A 89 6.98 16.39 -26.34
N GLU A 90 7.08 16.75 -25.06
CA GLU A 90 7.57 18.05 -24.59
C GLU A 90 9.10 18.16 -24.60
N ALA A 91 9.83 17.04 -24.60
CA ALA A 91 11.29 17.04 -24.77
C ALA A 91 11.72 17.63 -26.12
N ARG A 92 10.85 17.56 -27.15
CA ARG A 92 11.04 18.24 -28.45
C ARG A 92 11.16 19.77 -28.33
N LYS A 93 10.62 20.36 -27.26
CA LYS A 93 10.65 21.80 -26.98
C LYS A 93 11.77 22.19 -26.00
N GLY A 94 12.65 21.25 -25.67
CA GLY A 94 13.77 21.43 -24.75
C GLY A 94 13.52 20.85 -23.36
N VAL A 95 14.63 20.70 -22.62
CA VAL A 95 14.67 20.01 -21.32
C VAL A 95 13.78 20.65 -20.26
N GLY A 96 13.66 21.97 -20.24
CA GLY A 96 12.85 22.68 -19.25
C GLY A 96 11.36 22.35 -19.34
N LYS A 97 10.82 22.18 -20.56
CA LYS A 97 9.41 21.82 -20.75
C LYS A 97 9.12 20.37 -20.35
N ALA A 98 10.00 19.44 -20.74
CA ALA A 98 9.92 18.04 -20.31
C ALA A 98 9.99 17.91 -18.79
N PHE A 99 10.94 18.61 -18.15
CA PHE A 99 11.12 18.59 -16.71
C PHE A 99 9.84 19.03 -15.96
N ILE A 100 9.20 20.12 -16.40
CA ILE A 100 7.98 20.62 -15.76
C ILE A 100 6.83 19.60 -15.85
N ILE A 101 6.67 18.89 -16.96
CA ILE A 101 5.64 17.84 -17.08
C ILE A 101 5.94 16.67 -16.16
N ALA A 102 7.18 16.18 -16.17
CA ALA A 102 7.60 15.08 -15.30
C ALA A 102 7.44 15.44 -13.82
N PHE A 103 7.89 16.63 -13.42
CA PHE A 103 7.80 17.12 -12.04
C PHE A 103 6.35 17.32 -11.59
N ARG A 104 5.50 17.94 -12.42
CA ARG A 104 4.06 18.09 -12.11
C ARG A 104 3.37 16.74 -11.95
N SER A 105 3.73 15.76 -12.78
CA SER A 105 3.17 14.41 -12.70
C SER A 105 3.62 13.70 -11.41
N GLY A 106 4.88 13.86 -11.02
CA GLY A 106 5.40 13.39 -9.73
C GLY A 106 4.73 14.09 -8.54
N ALA A 107 4.46 15.40 -8.63
CA ALA A 107 3.74 16.14 -7.61
C ALA A 107 2.31 15.62 -7.42
N VAL A 108 1.59 15.34 -8.52
CA VAL A 108 0.24 14.73 -8.46
C VAL A 108 0.27 13.41 -7.71
N MET A 109 1.26 12.56 -7.99
CA MET A 109 1.48 11.32 -7.23
C MET A 109 1.70 11.60 -5.74
N GLY A 110 2.64 12.50 -5.39
CA GLY A 110 3.00 12.80 -4.01
C GLY A 110 1.84 13.38 -3.18
N PHE A 111 1.14 14.39 -3.70
CA PHE A 111 0.02 15.02 -3.01
C PHE A 111 -1.16 14.05 -2.84
N LEU A 112 -1.47 13.24 -3.86
CA LEU A 112 -2.55 12.28 -3.79
C LEU A 112 -2.27 11.22 -2.72
N LEU A 113 -1.05 10.69 -2.66
CA LEU A 113 -0.68 9.67 -1.66
C LEU A 113 -0.67 10.24 -0.24
N ALA A 114 -0.06 11.41 -0.05
CA ALA A 114 0.01 12.05 1.26
C ALA A 114 -1.39 12.42 1.77
N ALA A 115 -2.21 13.06 0.94
CA ALA A 115 -3.56 13.47 1.32
C ALA A 115 -4.47 12.26 1.55
N ASN A 116 -4.45 11.25 0.67
CA ASN A 116 -5.28 10.06 0.81
C ASN A 116 -4.90 9.25 2.04
N GLY A 117 -3.59 9.04 2.28
CA GLY A 117 -3.12 8.30 3.45
C GLY A 117 -3.51 8.98 4.77
N LEU A 118 -3.41 10.32 4.83
CA LEU A 118 -3.82 11.10 5.99
C LEU A 118 -5.34 11.11 6.18
N LEU A 119 -6.10 11.26 5.10
CA LEU A 119 -7.56 11.29 5.13
C LEU A 119 -8.13 9.95 5.60
N VAL A 120 -7.66 8.83 5.06
CA VAL A 120 -8.12 7.50 5.47
C VAL A 120 -7.78 7.24 6.94
N LEU A 121 -6.58 7.63 7.39
CA LEU A 121 -6.20 7.50 8.80
C LEU A 121 -7.10 8.34 9.71
N TYR A 122 -7.34 9.61 9.34
CA TYR A 122 -8.23 10.51 10.08
C TYR A 122 -9.65 9.96 10.18
N ILE A 123 -10.22 9.47 9.08
CA ILE A 123 -11.56 8.87 9.06
C ILE A 123 -11.58 7.62 9.93
N SER A 124 -10.57 6.76 9.84
CA SER A 124 -10.48 5.52 10.64
C SER A 124 -10.44 5.81 12.13
N ILE A 125 -9.65 6.81 12.56
CA ILE A 125 -9.59 7.24 13.97
C ILE A 125 -10.96 7.74 14.45
N ASN A 126 -11.63 8.57 13.66
CA ASN A 126 -12.94 9.12 14.05
C ASN A 126 -14.03 8.03 14.10
N LEU A 127 -14.03 7.08 13.17
CA LEU A 127 -14.97 5.95 13.18
C LEU A 127 -14.73 5.02 14.37
N PHE A 128 -13.46 4.72 14.66
CA PHE A 128 -13.13 3.83 15.78
C PHE A 128 -13.44 4.51 17.12
N ARG A 129 -13.28 5.84 17.20
CA ARG A 129 -13.65 6.64 18.37
C ARG A 129 -15.12 6.49 18.77
N LEU A 130 -16.03 6.31 17.80
CA LEU A 130 -17.45 6.09 18.09
C LEU A 130 -17.70 4.81 18.89
N TYR A 131 -16.86 3.79 18.72
CA TYR A 131 -16.97 2.52 19.46
C TYR A 131 -16.18 2.56 20.78
N TYR A 132 -14.94 3.05 20.73
CA TYR A 132 -14.02 3.03 21.88
C TYR A 132 -14.32 4.10 22.94
N GLY A 133 -14.90 5.24 22.56
CA GLY A 133 -15.24 6.32 23.50
C GLY A 133 -14.01 6.86 24.23
N ASP A 134 -13.92 6.59 25.53
CA ASP A 134 -12.83 7.03 26.42
C ASP A 134 -11.64 6.06 26.48
N ASP A 135 -11.73 4.89 25.84
CA ASP A 135 -10.65 3.90 25.74
C ASP A 135 -9.72 4.24 24.55
N TRP A 136 -8.85 5.22 24.75
CA TRP A 136 -7.94 5.69 23.70
C TRP A 136 -6.80 4.70 23.43
N GLU A 137 -6.42 3.90 24.42
CA GLU A 137 -5.37 2.88 24.24
C GLU A 137 -5.84 1.79 23.28
N GLY A 138 -7.01 1.19 23.53
CA GLY A 138 -7.57 0.17 22.63
C GLY A 138 -7.84 0.70 21.22
N LEU A 139 -8.22 1.98 21.11
CA LEU A 139 -8.38 2.65 19.82
C LEU A 139 -7.06 2.71 19.04
N TYR A 140 -5.99 3.25 19.65
CA TYR A 140 -4.72 3.41 18.95
C TYR A 140 -4.01 2.08 18.74
N GLU A 141 -4.15 1.14 19.67
CA GLU A 141 -3.71 -0.25 19.51
C GLU A 141 -4.34 -0.86 18.25
N SER A 142 -5.65 -0.70 18.06
CA SER A 142 -6.34 -1.19 16.87
C SER A 142 -5.92 -0.48 15.59
N ILE A 143 -5.65 0.83 15.65
CA ILE A 143 -5.17 1.63 14.51
C ILE A 143 -3.77 1.19 14.05
N THR A 144 -2.94 0.59 14.91
CA THR A 144 -1.61 0.07 14.48
C THR A 144 -1.73 -0.93 13.33
N GLY A 145 -2.86 -1.66 13.24
CA GLY A 145 -3.18 -2.56 12.13
C GLY A 145 -3.15 -1.87 10.76
N TYR A 146 -3.47 -0.58 10.68
CA TYR A 146 -3.41 0.20 9.43
C TYR A 146 -1.98 0.26 8.86
N GLY A 147 -0.99 0.54 9.70
CA GLY A 147 0.42 0.56 9.30
C GLY A 147 0.94 -0.83 8.89
N LEU A 148 0.48 -1.87 9.61
CA LEU A 148 0.80 -3.27 9.29
C LEU A 148 0.26 -3.66 7.92
N GLY A 149 -1.01 -3.37 7.63
CA GLY A 149 -1.63 -3.67 6.35
C GLY A 149 -0.96 -2.94 5.19
N GLY A 150 -0.69 -1.64 5.35
CA GLY A 150 -0.05 -0.84 4.32
C GLY A 150 1.35 -1.33 3.96
N SER A 151 2.16 -1.62 4.98
CA SER A 151 3.55 -2.10 4.82
C SER A 151 3.61 -3.52 4.25
N SER A 152 2.68 -4.39 4.64
CA SER A 152 2.60 -5.76 4.14
C SER A 152 2.35 -5.77 2.62
N MET A 153 1.39 -4.99 2.13
CA MET A 153 1.13 -4.89 0.69
C MET A 153 2.28 -4.20 -0.06
N ALA A 154 2.90 -3.19 0.56
CA ALA A 154 4.04 -2.49 -0.03
C ALA A 154 5.27 -3.41 -0.19
N LEU A 155 5.50 -4.35 0.74
CA LEU A 155 6.59 -5.32 0.66
C LEU A 155 6.46 -6.16 -0.61
N PHE A 156 5.30 -6.79 -0.83
CA PHE A 156 5.10 -7.62 -2.01
C PHE A 156 5.10 -6.80 -3.30
N GLY A 157 4.47 -5.62 -3.32
CA GLY A 157 4.48 -4.76 -4.50
C GLY A 157 5.89 -4.29 -4.91
N ARG A 158 6.78 -4.04 -3.93
CA ARG A 158 8.17 -3.70 -4.21
C ARG A 158 8.99 -4.89 -4.68
N VAL A 159 8.80 -6.07 -4.07
CA VAL A 159 9.52 -7.29 -4.45
C VAL A 159 9.04 -7.81 -5.80
N GLY A 160 7.73 -7.99 -5.99
CA GLY A 160 7.13 -8.46 -7.24
C GLY A 160 7.39 -7.53 -8.40
N GLY A 161 7.13 -6.23 -8.23
CA GLY A 161 7.44 -5.21 -9.22
C GLY A 161 8.94 -5.06 -9.51
N GLY A 162 9.79 -5.24 -8.48
CA GLY A 162 11.25 -5.20 -8.62
C GLY A 162 11.80 -6.38 -9.44
N ILE A 163 11.32 -7.59 -9.16
CA ILE A 163 11.69 -8.79 -9.95
C ILE A 163 11.24 -8.62 -11.39
N TYR A 164 9.99 -8.19 -11.61
CA TYR A 164 9.45 -8.00 -12.96
C TYR A 164 10.28 -7.01 -13.78
N THR A 165 10.59 -5.85 -13.21
CA THR A 165 11.32 -4.80 -13.93
C THR A 165 12.78 -5.15 -14.14
N LYS A 166 13.46 -5.72 -13.13
CA LYS A 166 14.89 -6.04 -13.23
C LYS A 166 15.18 -7.23 -14.14
N ALA A 167 14.30 -8.22 -14.20
CA ALA A 167 14.45 -9.33 -15.14
C ALA A 167 14.39 -8.84 -16.61
N ALA A 168 13.47 -7.92 -16.92
CA ALA A 168 13.36 -7.33 -18.25
C ALA A 168 14.57 -6.43 -18.57
N ASP A 169 14.92 -5.53 -17.65
CA ASP A 169 16.04 -4.57 -17.77
C ASP A 169 17.37 -5.27 -18.08
N VAL A 170 17.75 -6.27 -17.28
CA VAL A 170 19.01 -7.01 -17.48
C VAL A 170 19.00 -7.81 -18.79
N GLY A 171 17.88 -8.43 -19.14
CA GLY A 171 17.76 -9.19 -20.38
C GLY A 171 17.85 -8.31 -21.63
N ALA A 172 17.13 -7.18 -21.62
CA ALA A 172 17.10 -6.22 -22.72
C ALA A 172 18.49 -5.62 -22.97
N ASP A 173 19.16 -5.18 -21.90
CA ASP A 173 20.45 -4.49 -22.01
C ASP A 173 21.58 -5.43 -22.43
N LEU A 174 21.65 -6.65 -21.88
CA LEU A 174 22.71 -7.59 -22.23
C LEU A 174 22.63 -8.00 -23.71
N VAL A 175 21.46 -8.48 -24.14
CA VAL A 175 21.31 -8.96 -25.52
C VAL A 175 21.36 -7.80 -26.51
N GLY A 176 20.70 -6.68 -26.19
CA GLY A 176 20.64 -5.51 -27.07
C GLY A 176 22.01 -4.83 -27.22
N LYS A 177 22.53 -4.31 -26.11
CA LYS A 177 23.71 -3.43 -26.14
C LYS A 177 25.01 -4.21 -26.27
N VAL A 178 25.16 -5.32 -25.54
CA VAL A 178 26.43 -6.05 -25.45
C VAL A 178 26.60 -7.05 -26.58
N GLU A 179 25.56 -7.85 -26.88
CA GLU A 179 25.69 -8.93 -27.88
C GLU A 179 25.37 -8.46 -29.30
N ARG A 180 24.30 -7.66 -29.47
CA ARG A 180 23.77 -7.29 -30.80
C ARG A 180 24.16 -5.89 -31.25
N ASN A 181 24.83 -5.11 -30.41
CA ASN A 181 25.24 -3.72 -30.69
C ASN A 181 24.07 -2.85 -31.21
N ILE A 182 22.86 -3.06 -30.69
CA ILE A 182 21.73 -2.18 -30.95
C ILE A 182 21.58 -1.15 -29.82
N PRO A 183 21.04 0.05 -30.09
CA PRO A 183 20.78 1.05 -29.05
C PRO A 183 19.90 0.52 -27.91
N GLU A 184 20.00 1.18 -26.76
CA GLU A 184 19.08 0.97 -25.62
C GLU A 184 17.65 1.37 -26.01
N ASP A 185 16.66 0.65 -25.48
CA ASP A 185 15.23 0.80 -25.80
C ASP A 185 14.88 0.65 -27.31
N ASP A 186 15.71 -0.05 -28.08
CA ASP A 186 15.46 -0.27 -29.50
C ASP A 186 14.20 -1.13 -29.72
N PRO A 187 13.26 -0.72 -30.60
CA PRO A 187 11.99 -1.41 -30.82
C PRO A 187 12.12 -2.82 -31.41
N ARG A 188 13.31 -3.21 -31.86
CA ARG A 188 13.60 -4.58 -32.33
C ARG A 188 13.88 -5.54 -31.18
N ASN A 189 14.15 -5.04 -29.97
CA ASN A 189 14.34 -5.85 -28.79
C ASN A 189 12.97 -6.32 -28.26
N PRO A 190 12.72 -7.64 -28.14
CA PRO A 190 11.43 -8.15 -27.67
C PRO A 190 11.25 -8.08 -26.15
N ALA A 191 12.31 -7.78 -25.39
CA ALA A 191 12.31 -7.72 -23.93
C ALA A 191 11.83 -6.37 -23.40
#